data_AF-A0A9C9VFL2-F1
#
_entry.id   AF-A0A9C9VFL2-F1
#
_cell.length_a   1.000
_cell.length_b   1.000
_cell.length_c   1.000
_cell.angle_alpha   90.00
_cell.angle_beta   90.00
_cell.angle_gamma   90.00
#
_symmetry.space_group_name_H-M   'P 1'
#
loop_
_entity.id
_entity.type
_entity.pdbx_description
1 polymer ?
#
loop_
_entity_poly.entity_id
_entity_poly.type
_entity_poly.pdbx_seq_one_letter_code
_entity_poly.pdbx_strand_id
1 'polypeptide(L)'
;MKLIYGAGRYGQAFLQAAENAGERVAGFIDQFNDRREIAGRPVWRVAEAPREHGVIISIPQQTMSRTVGIATQLAEAGFDNLLDFNQAIERYPEMPRHLASSNLLWMRPRAPAMLDRA
;
A
#
# COMPACT_ATOMS: atom_id res chain seq x y z
N MET A 1 -12.18 1.83 -10.18
CA MET A 1 -10.70 1.88 -10.09
C MET A 1 -10.31 2.13 -8.65
N LYS A 2 -9.10 1.70 -8.27
CA LYS A 2 -8.57 1.85 -6.92
C LYS A 2 -7.34 2.75 -6.87
N LEU A 3 -7.10 3.34 -5.72
CA LEU A 3 -5.85 3.96 -5.32
C LEU A 3 -5.24 3.15 -4.19
N ILE A 4 -3.93 3.28 -3.99
CA ILE A 4 -3.23 2.65 -2.87
C ILE A 4 -2.62 3.75 -2.00
N TYR A 5 -3.02 3.82 -0.73
CA TYR A 5 -2.39 4.70 0.25
C TYR A 5 -1.13 4.03 0.81
N GLY A 6 0.01 4.69 0.62
CA GLY A 6 1.36 4.17 0.83
C GLY A 6 1.95 3.64 -0.47
N ALA A 7 2.92 4.37 -1.03
CA ALA A 7 3.66 4.00 -2.25
C ALA A 7 4.97 3.25 -1.94
N GLY A 8 5.15 2.89 -0.66
CA GLY A 8 6.20 2.00 -0.21
C GLY A 8 6.01 0.57 -0.69
N ARG A 9 6.74 -0.35 -0.07
CA ARG A 9 6.80 -1.71 -0.58
C ARG A 9 5.52 -2.52 -0.41
N TYR A 10 4.81 -2.35 0.71
CA TYR A 10 3.50 -2.95 0.89
C TYR A 10 2.53 -2.46 -0.18
N GLY A 11 2.55 -1.18 -0.52
CA GLY A 11 1.75 -0.64 -1.61
C GLY A 11 2.05 -1.27 -2.97
N GLN A 12 3.33 -1.50 -3.27
CA GLN A 12 3.73 -2.20 -4.49
C GLN A 12 3.32 -3.68 -4.49
N ALA A 13 3.35 -4.34 -3.34
CA ALA A 13 2.84 -5.71 -3.21
C ALA A 13 1.32 -5.77 -3.40
N PHE A 14 0.58 -4.80 -2.84
CA PHE A 14 -0.87 -4.66 -3.07
C PHE A 14 -1.20 -4.32 -4.51
N LEU A 15 -0.38 -3.51 -5.19
CA LEU A 15 -0.55 -3.25 -6.62
C LEU A 15 -0.53 -4.57 -7.40
N GLN A 16 0.50 -5.40 -7.20
CA GLN A 16 0.60 -6.69 -7.90
C GLN A 16 -0.58 -7.61 -7.55
N ALA A 17 -0.93 -7.71 -6.27
CA ALA A 17 -2.04 -8.57 -5.84
C ALA A 17 -3.40 -8.10 -6.39
N ALA A 18 -3.66 -6.79 -6.40
CA ALA A 18 -4.89 -6.22 -6.91
C ALA A 18 -5.02 -6.41 -8.43
N GLU A 19 -3.93 -6.20 -9.19
CA GLU A 19 -3.94 -6.37 -10.64
C GLU A 19 -4.08 -7.84 -11.05
N ASN A 20 -3.44 -8.75 -10.31
CA ASN A 20 -3.63 -10.19 -10.50
C ASN A 20 -5.07 -10.64 -10.19
N ALA A 21 -5.76 -9.94 -9.29
CA ALA A 21 -7.18 -10.13 -9.01
C ALA A 21 -8.12 -9.46 -10.04
N GLY A 22 -7.58 -8.84 -11.10
CA GLY A 22 -8.35 -8.15 -12.15
C GLY A 22 -8.80 -6.73 -11.78
N GLU A 23 -8.33 -6.18 -10.66
CA GLU A 23 -8.65 -4.82 -10.24
C GLU A 23 -7.73 -3.81 -10.92
N ARG A 24 -8.27 -2.66 -11.37
CA ARG A 24 -7.49 -1.57 -11.95
C ARG A 24 -7.05 -0.57 -10.89
N VAL A 25 -5.74 -0.38 -10.74
CA VAL A 25 -5.15 0.62 -9.84
C VAL A 25 -4.70 1.85 -10.63
N ALA A 26 -5.29 3.01 -10.32
CA ALA A 26 -5.01 4.28 -10.98
C ALA A 26 -3.67 4.90 -10.53
N GLY A 27 -3.25 4.63 -9.29
CA GLY A 27 -2.00 5.13 -8.73
C GLY A 27 -1.97 5.10 -7.22
N PHE A 28 -1.08 5.90 -6.65
CA PHE A 28 -0.75 5.89 -5.23
C PHE A 28 -1.06 7.22 -4.56
N ILE A 29 -1.33 7.17 -3.27
CA ILE A 29 -1.35 8.33 -2.38
C ILE A 29 -0.19 8.16 -1.39
N ASP A 30 0.73 9.11 -1.32
CA ASP A 30 1.85 9.06 -0.38
C ASP A 30 2.27 10.46 0.07
N GLN A 31 2.53 10.61 1.37
CA GLN A 31 2.89 11.89 2.00
C GLN A 31 4.40 12.08 2.21
N PHE A 32 5.18 11.00 2.11
CA PHE A 32 6.62 11.00 2.39
C PHE A 32 7.47 10.68 1.16
N ASN A 33 6.87 10.08 0.13
CA ASN A 33 7.58 9.80 -1.11
C ASN A 33 7.72 11.08 -1.94
N ASP A 34 8.94 11.38 -2.38
CA ASP A 34 9.22 12.52 -3.27
C ASP A 34 9.04 12.17 -4.75
N ARG A 35 8.94 10.89 -5.08
CA ARG A 35 8.68 10.44 -6.45
C ARG A 35 7.24 10.76 -6.82
N ARG A 36 7.05 11.33 -8.01
CA ARG A 36 5.74 11.58 -8.61
C ARG A 36 5.17 10.39 -9.37
N GLU A 37 5.97 9.34 -9.57
CA GLU A 37 5.57 8.13 -10.29
C GLU A 37 6.22 6.88 -9.69
N ILE A 38 5.45 5.81 -9.56
CA ILE A 38 5.90 4.46 -9.19
C ILE A 38 5.24 3.43 -10.11
N ALA A 39 6.07 2.58 -10.72
CA ALA A 39 5.63 1.54 -11.64
C ALA A 39 4.72 2.08 -12.77
N GLY A 40 5.06 3.23 -13.36
CA GLY A 40 4.26 3.83 -14.42
C GLY A 40 2.98 4.52 -13.95
N ARG A 41 2.76 4.64 -12.64
CA ARG A 41 1.53 5.22 -12.06
C ARG A 41 1.83 6.45 -11.21
N PRO A 42 0.98 7.49 -11.28
CA PRO A 42 1.17 8.71 -10.50
C PRO A 42 1.13 8.45 -8.99
N VAL A 43 1.87 9.28 -8.26
CA VAL A 43 1.86 9.36 -6.80
C VAL A 43 1.35 10.76 -6.43
N TRP A 44 0.18 10.80 -5.80
CA TRP A 44 -0.46 12.04 -5.36
C TRP A 44 -0.23 12.29 -3.89
N ARG A 45 -0.26 13.56 -3.50
CA ARG A 45 -0.59 13.92 -2.11
C ARG A 45 -2.08 13.68 -1.88
N VAL A 46 -2.48 13.51 -0.60
CA VAL A 46 -3.90 13.29 -0.24
C VAL A 46 -4.80 14.36 -0.85
N ALA A 47 -4.41 15.63 -0.85
CA ALA A 47 -5.21 16.73 -1.40
C ALA A 47 -5.37 16.68 -2.94
N GLU A 48 -4.48 15.99 -3.66
CA GLU A 48 -4.42 16.01 -5.13
C GLU A 48 -5.10 14.77 -5.76
N ALA A 49 -5.38 13.74 -4.97
CA ALA A 49 -5.84 12.44 -5.46
C ALA A 49 -7.33 12.43 -5.90
N PRO A 50 -7.72 11.62 -6.88
CA PRO A 50 -9.12 11.49 -7.30
C PRO A 50 -9.99 10.90 -6.19
N ARG A 51 -11.12 11.53 -5.87
CA ARG A 51 -12.01 11.13 -4.75
C ARG A 51 -12.98 10.02 -5.12
N GLU A 52 -13.29 9.90 -6.40
CA GLU A 52 -14.18 8.88 -6.97
C GLU A 52 -13.58 7.47 -6.95
N HIS A 53 -12.29 7.32 -6.59
CA HIS A 53 -11.62 6.03 -6.50
C HIS A 53 -11.67 5.48 -5.08
N GLY A 54 -11.86 4.17 -4.96
CA GLY A 54 -11.69 3.50 -3.66
C GLY A 54 -10.23 3.39 -3.28
N VAL A 55 -9.90 3.48 -2.00
CA VAL A 55 -8.52 3.48 -1.50
C VAL A 55 -8.22 2.19 -0.74
N ILE A 56 -7.14 1.54 -1.12
CA ILE A 56 -6.53 0.41 -0.39
C ILE A 56 -5.47 0.98 0.54
N ILE A 57 -5.65 0.83 1.84
CA ILE A 57 -4.69 1.31 2.84
C ILE A 57 -3.61 0.25 3.02
N SER A 58 -2.43 0.48 2.45
CA SER A 58 -1.32 -0.50 2.46
C SER A 58 -0.41 -0.45 3.68
N ILE A 59 -0.73 0.42 4.64
CA ILE A 59 0.09 0.63 5.84
C ILE A 59 -0.53 -0.13 7.02
N PRO A 60 0.17 -1.12 7.60
CA PRO A 60 -0.29 -1.78 8.80
C PRO A 60 -0.36 -0.77 9.94
N GLN A 61 -1.54 -0.59 10.51
CA GLN A 61 -1.66 0.24 11.71
C GLN A 61 -1.27 -0.58 12.92
N GLN A 62 -0.23 -0.12 13.64
CA GLN A 62 0.03 -0.66 14.96
C GLN A 62 -1.16 -0.31 15.87
N THR A 63 -1.63 -1.30 16.63
CA THR A 63 -2.74 -1.22 17.58
C THR A 63 -2.46 -0.31 18.79
N MET A 64 -1.46 0.58 18.74
CA MET A 64 -1.04 1.39 19.88
C MET A 64 -1.01 2.89 19.56
N SER A 65 -1.91 3.60 20.25
CA SER A 65 -1.88 5.03 20.60
C SER A 65 -2.65 6.01 19.69
N ARG A 66 -3.87 6.34 20.12
CA ARG A 66 -4.56 7.67 20.18
C ARG A 66 -4.52 8.64 18.99
N THR A 67 -3.91 8.29 17.87
CA THR A 67 -3.91 9.09 16.64
C THR A 67 -5.06 8.63 15.75
N VAL A 68 -5.79 9.60 15.20
CA VAL A 68 -6.84 9.39 14.21
C VAL A 68 -6.28 8.47 13.11
N GLY A 69 -6.85 7.27 12.95
CA GLY A 69 -6.34 6.29 12.01
C GLY A 69 -6.35 6.85 10.58
N ILE A 70 -5.38 6.46 9.75
CA ILE A 70 -5.32 6.77 8.30
C ILE A 70 -6.69 6.65 7.61
N ALA A 71 -7.49 5.62 7.93
CA ALA A 71 -8.83 5.48 7.37
C ALA A 71 -9.72 6.70 7.71
N THR A 72 -9.73 7.14 8.97
CA THR A 72 -10.46 8.34 9.38
C THR A 72 -9.90 9.59 8.70
N GLN A 73 -8.57 9.74 8.59
CA GLN A 73 -7.95 10.89 7.89
C GLN A 73 -8.36 10.94 6.42
N LEU A 74 -8.44 9.79 5.74
CA LEU A 74 -8.88 9.71 4.36
C LEU A 74 -10.39 9.98 4.24
N ALA A 75 -11.20 9.49 5.18
CA ALA A 75 -12.62 9.80 5.21
C ALA A 75 -12.87 11.30 5.38
N GLU A 76 -12.16 11.95 6.31
CA GLU A 76 -12.20 13.41 6.52
C GLU A 76 -11.70 14.18 5.30
N ALA A 77 -10.79 13.59 4.51
CA ALA A 77 -10.32 14.16 3.24
C ALA A 77 -11.29 13.94 2.06
N GLY A 78 -12.43 13.27 2.27
CA GLY A 78 -13.49 13.06 1.29
C GLY A 78 -13.40 11.76 0.50
N PHE A 79 -12.76 10.71 1.04
CA PHE A 79 -12.77 9.38 0.44
C PHE A 79 -13.85 8.48 1.05
N ASP A 80 -14.79 8.01 0.23
CA ASP A 80 -15.97 7.27 0.70
C ASP A 80 -15.81 5.75 0.69
N ASN A 81 -14.83 5.22 -0.06
CA ASN A 81 -14.62 3.78 -0.24
C ASN A 81 -13.23 3.40 0.21
N LEU A 82 -13.09 3.10 1.49
CA LEU A 82 -11.83 2.76 2.13
C LEU A 82 -11.78 1.27 2.44
N LEU A 83 -10.66 0.65 2.09
CA LEU A 83 -10.34 -0.72 2.47
C LEU A 83 -9.13 -0.65 3.41
N ASP A 84 -9.35 -0.92 4.70
CA ASP A 84 -8.25 -0.92 5.67
C ASP A 84 -7.26 -2.04 5.37
N PHE A 85 -6.10 -2.02 6.05
CA PHE A 85 -5.03 -2.99 5.80
C PHE A 85 -5.47 -4.45 6.00
N ASN A 86 -6.26 -4.75 7.02
CA ASN A 86 -6.70 -6.11 7.31
C ASN A 86 -7.72 -6.57 6.26
N GLN A 87 -8.70 -5.73 5.96
CA GLN A 87 -9.68 -5.99 4.90
C GLN A 87 -8.99 -6.15 3.52
N ALA A 88 -7.91 -5.38 3.29
CA ALA A 88 -7.12 -5.47 2.07
C ALA A 88 -6.38 -6.79 1.97
N ILE A 89 -5.80 -7.29 3.06
CA ILE A 89 -5.17 -8.62 3.09
C ILE A 89 -6.19 -9.71 2.80
N GLU A 90 -7.37 -9.66 3.42
CA GLU A 90 -8.43 -10.65 3.19
C GLU A 90 -8.91 -10.62 1.74
N ARG A 91 -9.06 -9.44 1.15
CA ARG A 91 -9.47 -9.26 -0.25
C ARG A 91 -8.38 -9.65 -1.25
N TYR A 92 -7.11 -9.45 -0.90
CA TYR A 92 -5.96 -9.67 -1.78
C TYR A 92 -4.96 -10.63 -1.11
N PRO A 93 -5.32 -11.92 -0.95
CA PRO A 93 -4.54 -12.88 -0.16
C PRO A 93 -3.18 -13.24 -0.78
N GLU A 94 -2.93 -12.91 -2.04
CA GLU A 94 -1.62 -13.06 -2.68
C GLU A 94 -0.63 -11.95 -2.29
N MET A 95 -1.07 -10.86 -1.68
CA MET A 95 -0.18 -9.75 -1.29
C MET A 95 1.01 -10.21 -0.43
N PRO A 96 0.84 -11.02 0.64
CA PRO A 96 1.97 -11.53 1.40
C PRO A 96 2.99 -12.32 0.56
N ARG A 97 2.54 -13.03 -0.48
CA ARG A 97 3.42 -13.75 -1.41
C ARG A 97 4.29 -12.79 -2.22
N HIS A 98 3.71 -11.69 -2.70
CA HIS A 98 4.45 -10.62 -3.39
C HIS A 98 5.43 -9.89 -2.45
N LEU A 99 5.08 -9.75 -1.17
CA LEU A 99 5.99 -9.19 -0.18
C LEU A 99 7.17 -10.12 0.12
N ALA A 100 6.93 -11.43 0.20
CA ALA A 100 7.98 -12.43 0.40
C ALA A 100 8.95 -12.51 -0.79
N SER A 101 8.44 -12.43 -2.03
CA SER A 101 9.25 -12.50 -3.25
C SER A 101 10.08 -11.25 -3.51
N SER A 102 9.74 -10.13 -2.89
CA SER A 102 10.44 -8.84 -3.08
C SER A 102 11.66 -8.66 -2.19
N ASN A 103 12.06 -9.67 -1.41
CA ASN A 103 13.21 -9.62 -0.49
C ASN A 103 13.11 -8.42 0.49
N LEU A 104 11.94 -8.22 1.10
CA LEU A 104 11.71 -7.08 1.99
C LEU A 104 11.57 -7.46 3.46
N LEU A 105 11.36 -8.74 3.70
CA LEU A 105 11.46 -9.31 5.02
C LEU A 105 12.94 -9.66 5.27
N TRP A 106 13.31 -9.77 6.54
CA TRP A 106 14.55 -10.44 6.96
C TRP A 106 14.65 -11.87 6.36
N MET A 107 13.52 -12.42 5.93
CA MET A 107 13.44 -13.65 5.15
C MET A 107 14.06 -13.45 3.77
N ARG A 108 15.19 -14.13 3.57
CA ARG A 108 15.89 -14.20 2.30
C ARG A 108 15.87 -15.64 1.79
N PRO A 109 16.02 -15.87 0.48
CA PRO A 109 15.97 -17.23 -0.07
C PRO A 109 17.04 -18.16 0.51
N ARG A 110 18.12 -17.61 1.07
CA ARG A 110 19.24 -18.36 1.64
C ARG A 110 19.81 -17.62 2.85
N ALA A 111 20.23 -18.37 3.87
CA ALA A 111 20.77 -17.84 5.12
C ALA A 111 21.91 -16.79 4.95
N PRO A 112 22.86 -16.94 4.01
CA PRO A 112 23.93 -15.94 3.83
C PRO A 112 23.44 -14.57 3.38
N ALA A 113 22.26 -14.49 2.75
CA ALA A 113 21.67 -13.24 2.29
C ALA A 113 20.90 -12.50 3.40
N MET A 114 20.76 -13.11 4.58
CA MET A 114 20.12 -12.54 5.77
C MET A 114 21.10 -11.71 6.63
N LEU A 115 22.40 -11.71 6.31
CA LEU A 115 23.42 -10.95 7.03
C LEU A 115 23.84 -9.76 6.17
N ASP A 116 23.60 -8.54 6.65
CA ASP A 116 24.20 -7.35 6.07
C ASP A 116 25.69 -7.35 6.42
N ARG A 117 26.56 -7.39 5.41
CA ARG A 117 28.02 -7.29 5.63
C ARG A 117 28.38 -5.82 5.79
N ALA A 118 28.95 -5.49 6.95
CA ALA A 118 29.55 -4.19 7.27
C ALA A 118 30.81 -3.94 6.42
#